data_AF-A0A7I7XCA1-F1
#
_entry.id   AF-A0A7I7XCA1-F1
#
_cell.length_a   1.000
_cell.length_b   1.000
_cell.length_c   1.000
_cell.angle_alpha   90.00
_cell.angle_beta   90.00
_cell.angle_gamma   90.00
#
_symmetry.space_group_name_H-M   'P 1'
#
loop_
_entity.id
_entity.type
_entity.pdbx_description
1 polymer ?
#
loop_
_entity_poly.entity_id
_entity_poly.type
_entity_poly.pdbx_seq_one_letter_code
_entity_poly.pdbx_strand_id
1 'polypeptide(L)' 'MVKVATTTETTGGVDYVNPRDSAELFDQIAQKNMGISGTEFLRRWDAGEFEGTNWDEVPGLAEVATALPFAR' A
#
# COMPACT_ATOMS: atom_id res chain seq x y z
N MET A 1 -20.75 -18.51 -17.59
CA MET A 1 -20.04 -17.45 -16.84
C MET A 1 -19.65 -18.04 -15.50
N VAL A 2 -18.38 -18.42 -15.31
CA VAL A 2 -17.93 -19.02 -14.05
C VAL A 2 -17.46 -17.91 -13.13
N LYS A 3 -18.16 -17.73 -12.00
CA LYS A 3 -17.77 -16.86 -10.90
C LYS A 3 -16.74 -17.64 -10.08
N VAL A 4 -15.46 -17.34 -10.26
CA VAL A 4 -14.39 -17.90 -9.42
C VAL A 4 -14.49 -17.26 -8.05
N ALA A 5 -15.03 -18.00 -7.08
CA ALA A 5 -14.99 -17.65 -5.68
C ALA A 5 -13.66 -18.14 -5.11
N THR A 6 -12.83 -17.21 -4.66
CA THR A 6 -11.55 -17.50 -4.01
C THR A 6 -11.84 -18.10 -2.63
N THR A 7 -11.77 -19.42 -2.51
CA THR A 7 -11.82 -20.11 -1.21
C THR A 7 -10.41 -20.14 -0.63
N THR A 8 -10.16 -19.36 0.41
CA THR A 8 -8.96 -19.50 1.24
C THR A 8 -9.08 -20.75 2.12
N GLU A 9 -8.38 -21.83 1.76
CA GLU A 9 -8.16 -22.99 2.61
C GLU A 9 -6.95 -22.72 3.52
N THR A 10 -7.20 -22.51 4.80
CA THR A 10 -6.16 -22.30 5.81
C THR A 10 -5.51 -23.64 6.19
N THR A 11 -4.39 -23.97 5.54
CA THR A 11 -3.47 -25.03 5.97
C THR A 11 -2.11 -24.41 6.22
N GLY A 12 -1.87 -23.87 7.43
CA GLY A 12 -0.54 -23.55 7.99
C GLY A 12 0.57 -23.14 7.00
N GLY A 13 0.26 -22.29 6.04
CA GLY A 13 1.12 -21.94 4.91
C GLY A 13 1.25 -20.43 4.85
N VAL A 14 2.47 -19.94 4.69
CA VAL A 14 2.68 -18.52 4.41
C VAL A 14 2.07 -18.25 3.03
N ASP A 15 0.92 -17.57 3.01
CA ASP A 15 0.33 -17.08 1.77
C ASP A 15 1.23 -15.96 1.24
N TYR A 16 2.01 -16.27 0.20
CA TYR A 16 2.76 -15.26 -0.51
C TYR A 16 1.77 -14.38 -1.26
N VAL A 17 1.65 -13.13 -0.83
CA VAL A 17 0.86 -12.12 -1.56
C VAL A 17 1.49 -11.96 -2.95
N ASN A 18 0.68 -12.10 -4.00
CA ASN A 18 1.16 -11.86 -5.35
C ASN A 18 1.68 -10.41 -5.45
N PRO A 19 2.80 -10.14 -6.15
CA PRO A 19 3.31 -8.78 -6.31
C PRO A 19 2.28 -7.78 -6.85
N ARG A 20 1.34 -8.24 -7.69
CA ARG A 20 0.22 -7.41 -8.16
C ARG A 20 -0.75 -7.05 -7.05
N ASP A 21 -1.13 -8.02 -6.24
CA ASP A 21 -2.05 -7.83 -5.10
C ASP A 21 -1.41 -6.91 -4.04
N SER A 22 -0.08 -6.90 -3.93
CA SER A 22 0.68 -6.02 -3.02
C SER A 22 0.66 -4.56 -3.48
N ALA A 23 0.80 -4.31 -4.79
CA ALA A 23 0.73 -2.97 -5.35
C ALA A 23 -0.69 -2.37 -5.26
N GLU A 24 -1.73 -3.19 -5.50
CA GLU A 24 -3.12 -2.77 -5.33
C GLU A 24 -3.44 -2.49 -3.86
N LEU A 25 -2.92 -3.29 -2.92
CA LEU A 25 -3.04 -3.03 -1.49
C LEU A 25 -2.39 -1.70 -1.10
N PHE A 26 -1.19 -1.42 -1.60
CA PHE A 26 -0.52 -0.15 -1.34
C PHE A 26 -1.32 1.04 -1.87
N ASP A 27 -1.85 0.94 -3.10
CA ASP A 27 -2.68 1.99 -3.70
C ASP A 27 -3.93 2.27 -2.86
N GLN A 28 -4.59 1.23 -2.35
CA GLN A 28 -5.74 1.37 -1.45
C GLN A 28 -5.36 2.05 -0.12
N ILE A 29 -4.19 1.74 0.45
CA ILE A 29 -3.70 2.36 1.68
C ILE A 29 -3.42 3.85 1.46
N ALA A 30 -2.76 4.21 0.37
CA ALA A 30 -2.50 5.61 0.00
C ALA A 30 -3.80 6.38 -0.22
N GLN A 31 -4.74 5.78 -0.95
CA GLN A 31 -6.02 6.42 -1.25
C GLN A 31 -6.87 6.61 0.02
N LYS A 32 -6.85 5.65 0.94
CA LYS A 32 -7.61 5.71 2.20
C LYS A 32 -7.06 6.75 3.16
N ASN A 33 -5.74 6.84 3.32
CA ASN A 33 -5.12 7.66 4.36
C ASN A 33 -4.76 9.07 3.88
N MET A 34 -4.42 9.23 2.60
CA MET A 34 -3.95 10.51 2.04
C MET A 34 -4.77 11.00 0.84
N GLY A 35 -5.74 10.21 0.36
CA GLY A 35 -6.60 10.61 -0.76
C GLY A 35 -5.90 10.63 -2.12
N ILE A 36 -4.68 10.11 -2.23
CA ILE A 36 -3.88 10.03 -3.46
C ILE A 36 -3.61 8.58 -3.83
N SER A 37 -3.33 8.31 -5.10
CA SER A 37 -2.90 6.98 -5.53
C SER A 37 -1.54 6.63 -4.92
N GLY A 38 -1.25 5.33 -4.79
CA GLY A 38 0.05 4.85 -4.35
C GLY A 38 1.16 5.28 -5.30
N THR A 39 0.88 5.35 -6.61
CA THR A 39 1.84 5.87 -7.60
C THR A 39 2.20 7.33 -7.35
N GLU A 40 1.22 8.18 -7.04
CA GLU A 40 1.45 9.59 -6.72
C GLU A 40 2.21 9.73 -5.40
N PHE A 41 1.87 8.93 -4.38
CA PHE A 41 2.61 8.90 -3.12
C PHE A 41 4.10 8.58 -3.35
N LEU A 42 4.39 7.50 -4.10
CA LEU A 42 5.77 7.09 -4.39
C LEU A 42 6.53 8.16 -5.15
N ARG A 43 5.89 8.82 -6.13
CA ARG A 43 6.50 9.94 -6.85
C ARG A 43 6.95 11.06 -5.91
N ARG A 44 6.09 11.45 -4.96
CA ARG A 44 6.40 12.51 -3.97
C ARG A 44 7.45 12.07 -2.97
N TRP A 45 7.36 10.82 -2.53
CA TRP A 45 8.32 10.18 -1.64
C TRP A 45 9.72 10.16 -2.27
N ASP A 46 9.85 9.66 -3.50
CA ASP A 46 11.12 9.55 -4.22
C ASP A 46 11.69 10.93 -4.61
N ALA A 47 10.84 11.96 -4.71
CA ALA A 47 11.25 13.34 -4.88
C ALA A 47 11.73 14.02 -3.57
N GLY A 48 11.61 13.33 -2.43
CA GLY A 48 11.99 13.86 -1.11
C GLY A 48 10.99 14.86 -0.53
N GLU A 49 9.74 14.90 -1.00
CA GLU A 49 8.73 15.90 -0.56
C GLU A 49 8.43 15.85 0.94
N PHE A 50 8.66 14.69 1.58
CA PHE A 50 8.42 14.47 3.01
C PHE A 50 9.70 14.52 3.86
N GLU A 51 10.86 14.81 3.27
CA GLU A 51 12.11 14.91 4.02
C GLU A 51 12.09 16.09 5.00
N GLY A 52 12.51 15.84 6.24
CA GLY A 52 12.54 16.86 7.29
C GLY A 52 11.17 17.30 7.82
N THR A 53 10.07 16.75 7.30
CA THR A 53 8.72 16.98 7.83
C THR A 53 8.44 16.03 8.98
N ASN A 54 7.75 16.51 10.01
CA ASN A 54 7.21 15.62 11.04
C ASN A 54 6.03 14.85 10.45
N TRP A 55 6.13 13.52 10.39
CA TRP A 55 5.10 12.70 9.74
C TRP A 55 3.75 12.75 10.43
N ASP A 56 3.71 13.03 11.74
CA ASP A 56 2.46 13.20 12.49
C ASP A 56 1.69 14.47 12.09
N GLU A 57 2.36 15.45 11.45
CA GLU A 57 1.74 16.69 10.98
C GLU A 57 1.11 16.55 9.59
N VAL A 58 1.43 15.47 8.86
CA VAL A 58 0.86 15.17 7.56
C VAL A 58 -0.14 14.02 7.71
N PRO A 59 -1.46 14.29 7.64
CA PRO A 59 -2.48 13.27 7.84
C PRO A 59 -2.25 12.05 6.93
N GLY A 60 -2.11 10.87 7.55
CA GLY A 60 -1.96 9.61 6.84
C GLY A 60 -0.54 9.28 6.36
N LEU A 61 0.45 10.16 6.52
CA LEU A 61 1.80 9.93 6.00
C LEU A 61 2.50 8.75 6.67
N ALA A 62 2.40 8.63 7.99
CA ALA A 62 3.02 7.53 8.72
C ALA A 62 2.40 6.17 8.33
N GLU A 63 1.08 6.11 8.16
CA GLU A 63 0.35 4.91 7.74
C GLU A 63 0.73 4.47 6.33
N VAL A 64 0.92 5.40 5.40
CA VAL A 64 1.31 5.06 4.02
C VAL A 64 2.81 4.75 3.94
N ALA A 65 3.67 5.47 4.66
CA ALA A 65 5.11 5.23 4.68
C ALA A 65 5.45 3.84 5.26
N THR A 66 4.74 3.39 6.29
CA THR A 66 4.91 2.04 6.85
C THR A 66 4.48 0.93 5.89
N ALA A 67 3.64 1.24 4.89
CA ALA A 67 3.20 0.33 3.85
C ALA A 67 4.16 0.25 2.64
N LEU A 68 5.25 1.01 2.61
CA LEU A 68 6.23 1.00 1.52
C LEU A 68 6.75 -0.41 1.10
N PRO A 69 6.88 -1.42 1.99
CA PRO A 69 7.26 -2.77 1.58
C PRO A 69 6.24 -3.50 0.68
N PHE A 70 4.99 -3.04 0.61
CA PHE A 70 4.00 -3.62 -0.31
C PHE A 70 4.12 -3.04 -1.73
N ALA A 71 4.81 -1.92 -1.88
CA ALA A 71 5.01 -1.27 -3.17
C ALA A 71 6.18 -1.86 -3.99
N ARG A 72 7.07 -2.64 -3.35
CA ARG A 72 8.37 -3.07 -3.91
C ARG A 72 8.92 -4.30 -3.22
#